data_AF-A0AAX6FU10-F1
#
_entry.id   AF-A0AAX6FU10-F1
#
_cell.length_a   1.000
_cell.length_b   1.000
_cell.length_c   1.000
_cell.angle_alpha   90.00
_cell.angle_beta   90.00
_cell.angle_gamma   90.00
#
_symmetry.space_group_name_H-M   'P 1'
#
loop_
_entity.id
_entity.type
_entity.pdbx_description
1 polymer ?
#
loop_
_entity_poly.entity_id
_entity_poly.type
_entity_poly.pdbx_seq_one_letter_code
_entity_poly.pdbx_strand_id
1 'polypeptide(L)'
;MLHESTEQIFPRVVEEFKDVFPEELPGLPPDRAVEFSIDLIPGAAPIAKKIYPMNKEELAELNKQIKELLSKGFIQPSASPWGAPVLFVKKKDGTLRLVIDYRVLNEVTIKNKYPLPRIDQLFNQLGEARVFSKIDLRSGYHQVKVKKEDIPKTAFRTRYGHYEFLVMPFGLTNAPAIFMDLMNRIFYQYLDKFVIVFIDDILIYSKSEEEHEKHLRIVLQTLREEQLYAKLSKCEFWLDQIPFLGHIIMSF
;
A
#
# COMPACT_ATOMS: atom_id res chain seq x y z
N MET A 1 29.89 22.88 6.34
CA MET A 1 29.04 23.12 5.16
C MET A 1 27.64 22.76 5.55
N LEU A 2 26.79 23.78 5.71
CA LEU A 2 25.39 23.62 6.00
C LEU A 2 24.74 23.03 4.75
N HIS A 3 24.06 21.89 4.89
CA HIS A 3 23.15 21.42 3.86
C HIS A 3 22.01 22.45 3.79
N GLU A 4 22.02 23.30 2.77
CA GLU A 4 20.82 24.02 2.35
C GLU A 4 19.78 22.97 1.96
N SER A 5 18.79 22.79 2.84
CA SER A 5 17.53 22.14 2.48
C SER A 5 16.84 23.05 1.47
N THR A 6 16.96 22.73 0.19
CA THR A 6 16.06 23.29 -0.83
C THR A 6 14.64 22.97 -0.38
N GLU A 7 13.89 23.99 0.03
CA GLU A 7 12.45 23.87 0.22
C GLU A 7 11.86 23.39 -1.11
N GLN A 8 11.37 22.15 -1.11
CA GLN A 8 10.65 21.62 -2.25
C GLN A 8 9.34 22.41 -2.36
N ILE A 9 9.30 23.37 -3.27
CA ILE A 9 8.09 24.18 -3.50
C ILE A 9 7.06 23.28 -4.15
N PHE A 10 6.08 22.82 -3.36
CA PHE A 10 4.99 22.03 -3.88
C PHE A 10 4.00 22.92 -4.64
N PRO A 11 3.38 22.40 -5.72
CA PRO A 11 2.31 23.08 -6.43
C PRO A 11 1.20 23.50 -5.47
N ARG A 12 0.56 24.66 -5.71
CA ARG A 12 -0.47 25.22 -4.83
C ARG A 12 -1.59 24.23 -4.49
N VAL A 13 -2.02 23.40 -5.45
CA VAL A 13 -3.02 22.38 -5.20
C VAL A 13 -2.56 21.37 -4.14
N VAL A 14 -1.29 20.95 -4.12
CA VAL A 14 -0.80 19.99 -3.12
C VAL A 14 -0.86 20.59 -1.71
N GLU A 15 -0.56 21.89 -1.58
CA GLU A 15 -0.65 22.63 -0.33
C GLU A 15 -2.09 22.70 0.23
N GLU A 16 -3.09 22.72 -0.66
CA GLU A 16 -4.51 22.71 -0.29
C GLU A 16 -5.01 21.33 0.21
N PHE A 17 -4.21 20.28 0.00
CA PHE A 17 -4.53 18.88 0.35
C PHE A 17 -3.51 18.24 1.30
N LYS A 18 -2.85 19.03 2.16
CA LYS A 18 -1.86 18.52 3.15
C LYS A 18 -2.39 17.40 4.04
N ASP A 19 -3.67 17.39 4.35
CA ASP A 19 -4.34 16.34 5.12
C ASP A 19 -4.35 14.96 4.45
N VAL A 20 -4.21 14.90 3.12
CA VAL A 20 -4.03 13.65 2.35
C VAL A 20 -2.60 13.10 2.51
N PHE A 21 -1.66 13.91 3.00
CA PHE A 21 -0.25 13.57 3.13
C PHE A 21 0.24 13.57 4.59
N PRO A 22 -0.40 12.85 5.52
CA PRO A 22 0.06 12.83 6.90
C PRO A 22 1.41 12.11 7.02
N GLU A 23 2.19 12.47 8.05
CA GLU A 23 3.44 11.78 8.35
C GLU A 23 3.21 10.33 8.79
N GLU A 24 2.11 10.09 9.51
CA GLU A 24 1.65 8.77 9.92
C GLU A 24 0.17 8.57 9.58
N LEU A 25 -0.21 7.32 9.31
CA LEU A 25 -1.62 6.98 9.13
C LEU A 25 -2.40 7.22 10.44
N PRO A 26 -3.62 7.80 10.38
CA PRO A 26 -4.36 8.24 11.57
C PRO A 26 -4.93 7.10 12.43
N GLY A 27 -4.70 5.84 12.05
CA GLY A 27 -5.18 4.65 12.74
C GLY A 27 -5.85 3.70 11.76
N LEU A 28 -6.86 2.95 12.25
CA LEU A 28 -7.62 2.02 11.42
C LEU A 28 -8.36 2.76 10.29
N PRO A 29 -8.33 2.23 9.05
CA PRO A 29 -9.09 2.79 7.94
C PRO A 29 -10.61 2.70 8.19
N PRO A 30 -11.43 3.52 7.50
CA PRO A 30 -12.89 3.42 7.61
C PRO A 30 -13.41 2.07 7.14
N ASP A 31 -14.65 1.74 7.51
CA ASP A 31 -15.35 0.62 6.89
C ASP A 31 -15.64 0.99 5.41
N ARG A 32 -15.29 0.09 4.49
CA ARG A 32 -15.50 0.27 3.05
C ARG A 32 -16.15 -0.97 2.46
N ALA A 33 -16.67 -0.84 1.24
CA ALA A 33 -17.28 -1.97 0.52
C ALA A 33 -16.30 -3.10 0.18
N VAL A 34 -15.00 -2.80 0.15
CA VAL A 34 -13.94 -3.79 -0.07
C VAL A 34 -13.16 -3.98 1.22
N GLU A 35 -13.23 -5.19 1.74
CA GLU A 35 -12.38 -5.68 2.83
C GLU A 35 -11.48 -6.79 2.29
N PHE A 36 -10.34 -6.98 2.93
CA PHE A 36 -9.42 -8.04 2.57
C PHE A 36 -9.87 -9.38 3.18
N SER A 37 -10.26 -10.31 2.31
CA SER A 37 -10.62 -11.68 2.68
C SER A 37 -9.50 -12.68 2.42
N ILE A 38 -9.50 -13.78 3.18
CA ILE A 38 -8.59 -14.91 3.04
C ILE A 38 -9.42 -16.18 2.87
N ASP A 39 -9.87 -16.41 1.64
CA ASP A 39 -10.61 -17.61 1.26
C ASP A 39 -9.67 -18.80 1.19
N LEU A 40 -9.95 -19.84 1.97
CA LEU A 40 -9.10 -21.04 2.05
C LEU A 40 -9.68 -22.17 1.21
N ILE A 41 -8.82 -23.07 0.73
CA ILE A 41 -9.27 -24.30 0.08
C ILE A 41 -10.12 -25.14 1.06
N PRO A 42 -11.14 -25.89 0.57
CA PRO A 42 -11.95 -26.74 1.43
C PRO A 42 -11.08 -27.71 2.25
N GLY A 43 -11.33 -27.77 3.56
CA GLY A 43 -10.58 -28.63 4.48
C GLY A 43 -9.24 -28.07 4.98
N ALA A 44 -8.87 -26.84 4.62
CA ALA A 44 -7.70 -26.19 5.21
C ALA A 44 -7.87 -26.03 6.72
N ALA A 45 -6.89 -26.54 7.47
CA ALA A 45 -6.82 -26.39 8.92
C ALA A 45 -5.79 -25.30 9.29
N PRO A 46 -5.89 -24.72 10.50
CA PRO A 46 -4.91 -23.75 10.98
C PRO A 46 -3.47 -24.29 10.99
N ILE A 47 -2.53 -23.44 10.57
CA ILE A 47 -1.11 -23.77 10.49
C ILE A 47 -0.31 -22.80 11.37
N ALA A 48 0.44 -23.36 12.32
CA ALA A 48 1.33 -22.60 13.21
C ALA A 48 2.79 -23.06 13.02
N LYS A 49 3.60 -22.23 12.38
CA LYS A 49 5.04 -22.50 12.18
C LYS A 49 5.85 -22.14 13.43
N LYS A 50 7.05 -22.74 13.53
CA LYS A 50 8.04 -22.41 14.55
C LYS A 50 8.64 -21.03 14.26
N ILE A 51 8.88 -20.25 15.33
CA ILE A 51 9.53 -18.95 15.24
C ILE A 51 10.97 -19.13 14.78
N TYR A 52 11.44 -18.27 13.87
CA TYR A 52 12.83 -18.28 13.43
C TYR A 52 13.75 -17.72 14.51
N PRO A 53 14.98 -18.26 14.67
CA PRO A 53 15.98 -17.67 15.55
C PRO A 53 16.29 -16.24 15.12
N MET A 54 16.45 -15.34 16.09
CA MET A 54 16.81 -13.95 15.88
C MET A 54 17.95 -13.56 16.82
N ASN A 55 18.86 -12.72 16.33
CA ASN A 55 19.93 -12.15 17.13
C ASN A 55 19.41 -11.01 18.04
N LYS A 56 20.29 -10.46 18.89
CA LYS A 56 19.91 -9.43 19.87
C LYS A 56 19.38 -8.13 19.22
N GLU A 57 19.96 -7.72 18.09
CA GLU A 57 19.57 -6.51 17.37
C GLU A 57 18.21 -6.68 16.70
N GLU A 58 17.99 -7.83 16.05
CA GLU A 58 16.70 -8.20 15.45
C GLU A 58 15.60 -8.28 16.50
N LEU A 59 15.89 -8.84 17.68
CA LEU A 59 14.93 -8.91 18.78
C LEU A 59 14.54 -7.51 19.31
N ALA A 60 15.50 -6.59 19.42
CA ALA A 60 15.23 -5.22 19.82
C ALA A 60 14.35 -4.49 18.78
N GLU A 61 14.68 -4.64 17.50
CA GLU A 61 13.91 -4.04 16.40
C GLU A 61 12.51 -4.66 16.27
N LEU A 62 12.38 -5.97 16.47
CA LEU A 62 11.09 -6.67 16.50
C LEU A 62 10.17 -6.08 17.57
N ASN A 63 10.67 -5.93 18.80
CA ASN A 63 9.89 -5.37 19.89
C ASN A 63 9.46 -3.92 19.60
N LYS A 64 10.34 -3.13 18.98
CA LYS A 64 10.04 -1.76 18.55
C LYS A 64 8.90 -1.74 17.51
N GLN A 65 9.03 -2.47 16.40
CA GLN A 65 8.02 -2.48 15.34
C GLN A 65 6.68 -3.06 15.81
N ILE A 66 6.67 -4.08 16.69
CA ILE A 66 5.43 -4.59 17.31
C ILE A 66 4.72 -3.49 18.11
N LYS A 67 5.46 -2.75 18.94
CA LYS A 67 4.88 -1.66 19.73
C LYS A 67 4.29 -0.56 18.87
N GLU A 68 4.97 -0.21 17.77
CA GLU A 68 4.48 0.77 16.80
C GLU A 68 3.19 0.30 16.10
N LEU A 69 3.13 -0.98 15.72
CA LEU A 69 1.93 -1.56 15.10
C LEU A 69 0.75 -1.63 16.10
N LEU A 70 1.02 -1.97 17.36
CA LEU A 70 0.02 -1.97 18.44
C LEU A 70 -0.49 -0.56 18.74
N SER A 71 0.41 0.44 18.84
CA SER A 71 0.01 1.82 19.12
C SER A 71 -0.83 2.43 18.00
N LYS A 72 -0.62 2.00 16.75
CA LYS A 72 -1.43 2.38 15.59
C LYS A 72 -2.75 1.61 15.48
N GLY A 73 -2.95 0.59 16.32
CA GLY A 73 -4.11 -0.29 16.26
C GLY A 73 -4.13 -1.20 15.02
N PHE A 74 -3.00 -1.37 14.33
CA PHE A 74 -2.92 -2.23 13.13
C PHE A 74 -2.88 -3.71 13.47
N ILE A 75 -2.40 -4.03 14.67
CA ILE A 75 -2.38 -5.38 15.20
C ILE A 75 -2.97 -5.40 16.60
N GLN A 76 -3.37 -6.58 17.04
CA GLN A 76 -3.79 -6.86 18.41
C GLN A 76 -3.23 -8.20 18.90
N PRO A 77 -3.15 -8.45 20.22
CA PRO A 77 -2.85 -9.77 20.75
C PRO A 77 -3.83 -10.82 20.22
N SER A 78 -3.32 -11.99 19.87
CA SER A 78 -4.11 -13.06 19.24
C SER A 78 -4.06 -14.35 20.05
N ALA A 79 -5.20 -15.03 20.15
CA ALA A 79 -5.32 -16.42 20.60
C ALA A 79 -5.58 -17.38 19.43
N SER A 80 -5.33 -16.94 18.20
CA SER A 80 -5.60 -17.71 16.97
C SER A 80 -4.82 -19.04 16.94
N PRO A 81 -5.41 -20.11 16.38
CA PRO A 81 -4.68 -21.35 16.10
C PRO A 81 -3.72 -21.22 14.90
N TRP A 82 -3.85 -20.17 14.08
CA TRP A 82 -2.89 -19.84 13.02
C TRP A 82 -1.64 -19.21 13.61
N GLY A 83 -0.52 -19.25 12.89
CA GLY A 83 0.67 -18.57 13.35
C GLY A 83 1.81 -18.60 12.34
N ALA A 84 1.94 -17.53 11.56
CA ALA A 84 3.09 -17.32 10.67
C ALA A 84 4.34 -16.89 11.47
N PRO A 85 5.54 -17.33 11.09
CA PRO A 85 6.76 -16.83 11.73
C PRO A 85 7.16 -15.47 11.14
N VAL A 86 8.01 -14.76 11.87
CA VAL A 86 8.53 -13.46 11.47
C VAL A 86 9.98 -13.58 11.02
N LEU A 87 10.37 -12.84 10.00
CA LEU A 87 11.75 -12.65 9.57
C LEU A 87 12.02 -11.18 9.22
N PHE A 88 13.30 -10.80 9.16
CA PHE A 88 13.71 -9.48 8.70
C PHE A 88 14.34 -9.53 7.31
N VAL A 89 14.03 -8.50 6.51
CA VAL A 89 14.72 -8.23 5.25
C VAL A 89 15.38 -6.86 5.35
N LYS A 90 16.65 -6.76 4.95
CA LYS A 90 17.36 -5.46 4.89
C LYS A 90 16.83 -4.64 3.71
N LYS A 91 16.42 -3.41 3.97
CA LYS A 91 16.17 -2.42 2.92
C LYS A 91 17.50 -1.92 2.35
N LYS A 92 17.43 -1.20 1.21
CA LYS A 92 18.60 -0.58 0.56
C LYS A 92 19.33 0.40 1.49
N ASP A 93 18.60 1.08 2.37
CA ASP A 93 19.11 2.02 3.38
C ASP A 93 19.72 1.33 4.62
N GLY A 94 19.78 0.00 4.65
CA GLY A 94 20.30 -0.78 5.78
C GLY A 94 19.28 -1.02 6.90
N THR A 95 18.11 -0.37 6.90
CA THR A 95 17.07 -0.59 7.90
C THR A 95 16.41 -1.97 7.76
N LEU A 96 15.96 -2.54 8.86
CA LEU A 96 15.28 -3.84 8.86
C LEU A 96 13.78 -3.67 8.60
N ARG A 97 13.24 -4.47 7.67
CA ARG A 97 11.81 -4.57 7.37
C ARG A 97 11.26 -5.84 8.01
N LEU A 98 10.31 -5.69 8.92
CA LEU A 98 9.53 -6.79 9.46
C LEU A 98 8.73 -7.46 8.34
N VAL A 99 8.92 -8.76 8.15
CA VAL A 99 8.20 -9.57 7.17
C VAL A 99 7.55 -10.74 7.89
N ILE A 100 6.25 -10.88 7.72
CA ILE A 100 5.51 -12.05 8.18
C ILE A 100 5.55 -13.09 7.06
N ASP A 101 6.05 -14.29 7.37
CA ASP A 101 6.19 -15.35 6.39
C ASP A 101 4.86 -16.12 6.21
N TYR A 102 3.97 -15.54 5.41
CA TYR A 102 2.69 -16.14 5.06
C TYR A 102 2.77 -17.20 3.96
N ARG A 103 3.96 -17.65 3.52
CA ARG A 103 4.08 -18.58 2.37
C ARG A 103 3.17 -19.81 2.48
N VAL A 104 3.07 -20.40 3.67
CA VAL A 104 2.24 -21.60 3.86
C VAL A 104 0.75 -21.28 4.00
N LEU A 105 0.39 -20.10 4.53
CA LEU A 105 -1.00 -19.65 4.46
C LEU A 105 -1.42 -19.38 3.00
N ASN A 106 -0.52 -18.77 2.22
CA ASN A 106 -0.71 -18.49 0.80
C ASN A 106 -0.89 -19.77 -0.04
N GLU A 107 -0.22 -20.87 0.31
CA GLU A 107 -0.38 -22.16 -0.38
C GLU A 107 -1.79 -22.75 -0.25
N VAL A 108 -2.46 -22.50 0.88
CA VAL A 108 -3.83 -22.98 1.16
C VAL A 108 -4.90 -21.91 0.92
N THR A 109 -4.52 -20.73 0.44
CA THR A 109 -5.43 -19.64 0.08
C THR A 109 -5.85 -19.79 -1.38
N ILE A 110 -7.14 -19.70 -1.66
CA ILE A 110 -7.69 -19.66 -3.01
C ILE A 110 -7.21 -18.38 -3.68
N LYS A 111 -6.44 -18.54 -4.77
CA LYS A 111 -5.82 -17.41 -5.48
C LYS A 111 -6.88 -16.61 -6.24
N ASN A 112 -6.95 -15.32 -5.96
CA ASN A 112 -7.76 -14.38 -6.72
C ASN A 112 -7.08 -14.12 -8.08
N LYS A 113 -7.82 -14.30 -9.17
CA LYS A 113 -7.36 -14.04 -10.55
C LYS A 113 -7.84 -12.67 -11.07
N TYR A 114 -7.89 -11.67 -10.19
CA TYR A 114 -8.25 -10.32 -10.57
C TYR A 114 -7.34 -9.83 -11.71
N PRO A 115 -7.91 -9.25 -12.78
CA PRO A 115 -7.11 -8.80 -13.91
C PRO A 115 -6.28 -7.58 -13.49
N LEU A 116 -4.98 -7.77 -13.36
CA LEU A 116 -4.06 -6.65 -13.25
C LEU A 116 -3.86 -6.05 -14.66
N PRO A 117 -3.92 -4.71 -14.79
CA PRO A 117 -3.72 -4.07 -16.08
C PRO A 117 -2.34 -4.41 -16.64
N ARG A 118 -2.27 -4.72 -17.94
CA ARG A 118 -0.99 -4.95 -18.62
C ARG A 118 -0.31 -3.62 -18.85
N ILE A 119 0.99 -3.55 -18.57
CA ILE A 119 1.80 -2.33 -18.72
C ILE A 119 1.64 -1.74 -20.13
N ASP A 120 1.70 -2.56 -21.18
CA ASP A 120 1.53 -2.12 -22.58
C ASP A 120 0.18 -1.44 -22.84
N GLN A 121 -0.89 -1.89 -22.18
CA GLN A 121 -2.21 -1.28 -22.30
C GLN A 121 -2.26 0.08 -21.59
N LEU A 122 -1.58 0.20 -20.44
CA LEU A 122 -1.49 1.46 -19.71
C LEU A 122 -0.76 2.53 -20.56
N PHE A 123 0.28 2.16 -21.32
CA PHE A 123 0.95 3.11 -22.21
C PHE A 123 0.07 3.63 -23.35
N ASN A 124 -0.76 2.77 -23.94
CA ASN A 124 -1.67 3.19 -25.02
C ASN A 124 -2.69 4.25 -24.56
N GLN A 125 -3.00 4.29 -23.26
CA GLN A 125 -3.94 5.25 -22.68
C GLN A 125 -3.35 6.65 -22.52
N LEU A 126 -2.01 6.77 -22.48
CA LEU A 126 -1.34 8.05 -22.29
C LEU A 126 -1.50 8.98 -23.49
N GLY A 127 -1.69 8.43 -24.70
CA GLY A 127 -2.06 9.19 -25.89
C GLY A 127 -1.19 10.44 -26.12
N GLU A 128 -1.85 11.61 -26.14
CA GLU A 128 -1.23 12.93 -26.32
C GLU A 128 -0.88 13.64 -24.99
N ALA A 129 -0.85 12.91 -23.87
CA ALA A 129 -0.52 13.50 -22.58
C ALA A 129 0.91 14.06 -22.57
N ARG A 130 1.05 15.25 -21.98
CA ARG A 130 2.31 15.99 -21.88
C ARG A 130 2.76 16.21 -20.44
N VAL A 131 1.80 16.25 -19.52
CA VAL A 131 2.03 16.51 -18.10
C VAL A 131 1.56 15.32 -17.30
N PHE A 132 2.40 14.88 -16.38
CA PHE A 132 2.17 13.71 -15.57
C PHE A 132 2.41 13.98 -14.08
N SER A 133 1.67 13.30 -13.21
CA SER A 133 1.95 13.25 -11.77
C SER A 133 1.79 11.83 -11.27
N LYS A 134 2.61 11.44 -10.31
CA LYS A 134 2.59 10.14 -9.67
C LYS A 134 2.34 10.30 -8.17
N ILE A 135 1.33 9.61 -7.66
CA ILE A 135 1.03 9.53 -6.22
C ILE A 135 1.33 8.12 -5.72
N ASP A 136 2.20 8.01 -4.70
CA ASP A 136 2.49 6.75 -3.98
C ASP A 136 1.71 6.74 -2.66
N LEU A 137 0.85 5.74 -2.48
CA LEU A 137 0.08 5.59 -1.25
C LEU A 137 0.95 5.16 -0.06
N ARG A 138 0.74 5.81 1.09
CA ARG A 138 1.50 5.52 2.31
C ARG A 138 1.07 4.18 2.87
N SER A 139 1.94 3.17 2.76
CA SER A 139 1.64 1.81 3.24
C SER A 139 0.27 1.34 2.73
N GLY A 140 0.02 1.44 1.42
CA GLY A 140 -1.31 1.30 0.81
C GLY A 140 -2.12 0.12 1.36
N TYR A 141 -1.50 -1.05 1.51
CA TYR A 141 -2.18 -2.22 2.07
C TYR A 141 -2.71 -2.03 3.50
N HIS A 142 -1.99 -1.34 4.38
CA HIS A 142 -2.47 -1.06 5.75
C HIS A 142 -3.68 -0.12 5.78
N GLN A 143 -4.07 0.48 4.65
CA GLN A 143 -5.26 1.31 4.53
C GLN A 143 -6.51 0.51 4.15
N VAL A 144 -6.44 -0.84 4.09
CA VAL A 144 -7.59 -1.73 3.87
C VAL A 144 -7.79 -2.60 5.10
N LYS A 145 -9.04 -2.75 5.58
CA LYS A 145 -9.34 -3.66 6.70
C LYS A 145 -9.25 -5.12 6.29
N VAL A 146 -8.83 -5.97 7.21
CA VAL A 146 -9.05 -7.41 7.11
C VAL A 146 -10.49 -7.69 7.53
N LYS A 147 -11.19 -8.53 6.76
CA LYS A 147 -12.53 -8.99 7.14
C LYS A 147 -12.50 -9.64 8.52
N LYS A 148 -13.47 -9.35 9.38
CA LYS A 148 -13.46 -9.79 10.79
C LYS A 148 -13.25 -11.30 10.97
N GLU A 149 -13.88 -12.10 10.12
CA GLU A 149 -13.76 -13.57 10.15
C GLU A 149 -12.35 -14.08 9.77
N ASP A 150 -11.58 -13.26 9.04
CA ASP A 150 -10.27 -13.60 8.49
C ASP A 150 -9.10 -13.04 9.31
N ILE A 151 -9.36 -12.12 10.24
CA ILE A 151 -8.36 -11.57 11.17
C ILE A 151 -7.51 -12.68 11.81
N PRO A 152 -8.09 -13.77 12.39
CA PRO A 152 -7.29 -14.82 13.01
C PRO A 152 -6.30 -15.50 12.06
N LYS A 153 -6.59 -15.54 10.75
CA LYS A 153 -5.69 -16.17 9.75
C LYS A 153 -4.41 -15.36 9.55
N THR A 154 -4.44 -14.07 9.82
CA THR A 154 -3.26 -13.17 9.76
C THR A 154 -2.36 -13.28 11.00
N ALA A 155 -2.65 -14.20 11.91
CA ALA A 155 -1.89 -14.29 13.14
C ALA A 155 -0.43 -14.69 12.90
N PHE A 156 0.48 -14.04 13.63
CA PHE A 156 1.92 -14.22 13.53
C PHE A 156 2.58 -14.31 14.90
N ARG A 157 3.57 -15.20 14.98
CA ARG A 157 4.22 -15.63 16.22
C ARG A 157 5.58 -14.97 16.36
N THR A 158 5.83 -14.47 17.56
CA THR A 158 7.07 -13.81 17.93
C THR A 158 7.55 -14.33 19.28
N ARG A 159 8.81 -13.99 19.64
CA ARG A 159 9.32 -14.28 20.99
C ARG A 159 8.53 -13.59 22.10
N TYR A 160 7.86 -12.48 21.78
CA TYR A 160 7.18 -11.60 22.74
C TYR A 160 5.66 -11.80 22.78
N GLY A 161 5.14 -12.80 22.07
CA GLY A 161 3.72 -13.09 22.03
C GLY A 161 3.21 -13.38 20.62
N HIS A 162 1.89 -13.49 20.56
CA HIS A 162 1.14 -13.81 19.36
C HIS A 162 0.22 -12.64 19.03
N TYR A 163 0.24 -12.21 17.77
CA TYR A 163 -0.49 -11.01 17.33
C TYR A 163 -1.16 -11.30 15.99
N GLU A 164 -2.21 -10.56 15.67
CA GLU A 164 -2.95 -10.65 14.40
C GLU A 164 -3.22 -9.25 13.86
N PHE A 165 -3.35 -9.13 12.54
CA PHE A 165 -3.55 -7.87 11.84
C PHE A 165 -5.05 -7.55 11.68
N LEU A 166 -5.39 -6.28 11.94
CA LEU A 166 -6.70 -5.69 11.68
C LEU A 166 -6.77 -4.99 10.32
N VAL A 167 -5.61 -4.67 9.75
CA VAL A 167 -5.42 -4.09 8.41
C VAL A 167 -4.64 -5.04 7.53
N MET A 168 -4.86 -5.02 6.21
CA MET A 168 -4.29 -5.97 5.27
C MET A 168 -2.75 -5.95 5.33
N PRO A 169 -2.10 -7.03 5.80
CA PRO A 169 -0.65 -7.05 5.93
C PRO A 169 0.03 -7.37 4.59
N PHE A 170 1.29 -6.96 4.48
CA PHE A 170 2.15 -7.38 3.38
C PHE A 170 2.44 -8.89 3.44
N GLY A 171 2.67 -9.48 2.27
CA GLY A 171 3.08 -10.89 2.13
C GLY A 171 1.95 -11.87 1.85
N LEU A 172 0.68 -11.44 1.90
CA LEU A 172 -0.47 -12.26 1.52
C LEU A 172 -0.72 -12.25 0.00
N THR A 173 -1.01 -13.41 -0.58
CA THR A 173 -1.07 -13.59 -2.04
C THR A 173 -2.13 -12.73 -2.73
N ASN A 174 -3.29 -12.54 -2.12
CA ASN A 174 -4.38 -11.80 -2.74
C ASN A 174 -4.35 -10.28 -2.47
N ALA A 175 -3.39 -9.79 -1.66
CA ALA A 175 -3.35 -8.37 -1.27
C ALA A 175 -3.28 -7.40 -2.47
N PRO A 176 -2.43 -7.62 -3.50
CA PRO A 176 -2.41 -6.75 -4.68
C PRO A 176 -3.75 -6.75 -5.44
N ALA A 177 -4.40 -7.91 -5.55
CA ALA A 177 -5.66 -8.08 -6.29
C ALA A 177 -6.81 -7.33 -5.60
N ILE A 178 -6.94 -7.48 -4.28
CA ILE A 178 -7.97 -6.79 -3.50
C ILE A 178 -7.72 -5.29 -3.49
N PHE A 179 -6.46 -4.86 -3.37
CA PHE A 179 -6.11 -3.45 -3.43
C PHE A 179 -6.47 -2.84 -4.79
N MET A 180 -6.19 -3.55 -5.88
CA MET A 180 -6.58 -3.11 -7.21
C MET A 180 -8.10 -3.07 -7.44
N ASP A 181 -8.87 -3.99 -6.87
CA ASP A 181 -10.34 -3.92 -6.90
C ASP A 181 -10.84 -2.66 -6.18
N LEU A 182 -10.32 -2.36 -4.97
CA LEU A 182 -10.66 -1.14 -4.25
C LEU A 182 -10.35 0.11 -5.08
N MET A 183 -9.13 0.22 -5.58
CA MET A 183 -8.70 1.39 -6.33
C MET A 183 -9.46 1.57 -7.64
N ASN A 184 -9.76 0.46 -8.34
CA ASN A 184 -10.56 0.52 -9.56
C ASN A 184 -11.99 0.98 -9.29
N ARG A 185 -12.59 0.60 -8.16
CA ARG A 185 -13.93 1.08 -7.77
C ARG A 185 -13.92 2.57 -7.44
N ILE A 186 -12.93 3.02 -6.67
CA ILE A 186 -12.77 4.43 -6.29
C ILE A 186 -12.56 5.32 -7.52
N PHE A 187 -11.62 4.93 -8.38
CA PHE A 187 -11.23 5.74 -9.54
C PHE A 187 -11.99 5.40 -10.81
N TYR A 188 -13.01 4.53 -10.76
CA TYR A 188 -13.71 3.99 -11.93
C TYR A 188 -14.11 5.06 -12.95
N GLN A 189 -14.60 6.21 -12.47
CA GLN A 189 -15.07 7.30 -13.34
C GLN A 189 -13.94 8.02 -14.09
N TYR A 190 -12.69 7.86 -13.65
CA TYR A 190 -11.50 8.55 -14.12
C TYR A 190 -10.49 7.62 -14.81
N LEU A 191 -10.67 6.31 -14.64
CA LEU A 191 -9.93 5.29 -15.39
C LEU A 191 -10.11 5.50 -16.90
N ASP A 192 -9.05 5.21 -17.65
CA ASP A 192 -8.96 5.36 -19.11
C ASP A 192 -9.17 6.80 -19.63
N LYS A 193 -9.31 7.79 -18.75
CA LYS A 193 -9.47 9.21 -19.09
C LYS A 193 -8.22 10.01 -18.74
N PHE A 194 -7.86 10.02 -17.45
CA PHE A 194 -6.71 10.77 -16.94
C PHE A 194 -6.04 10.12 -15.72
N VAL A 195 -6.54 8.94 -15.28
CA VAL A 195 -5.99 8.18 -14.15
C VAL A 195 -5.64 6.77 -14.61
N ILE A 196 -4.45 6.33 -14.23
CA ILE A 196 -4.00 4.94 -14.28
C ILE A 196 -3.65 4.53 -12.85
N VAL A 197 -4.18 3.39 -12.41
CA VAL A 197 -3.83 2.81 -11.11
C VAL A 197 -3.00 1.56 -11.32
N PHE A 198 -1.92 1.43 -10.54
CA PHE A 198 -1.17 0.20 -10.42
C PHE A 198 -0.73 -0.05 -8.98
N ILE A 199 -1.45 -0.95 -8.30
CA ILE A 199 -1.29 -1.27 -6.88
C ILE A 199 -1.29 0.03 -6.08
N ASP A 200 -0.18 0.39 -5.43
CA ASP A 200 -0.05 1.56 -4.56
C ASP A 200 0.26 2.86 -5.33
N ASP A 201 0.50 2.78 -6.64
CA ASP A 201 0.83 3.91 -7.51
C ASP A 201 -0.39 4.40 -8.29
N ILE A 202 -0.65 5.71 -8.25
CA ILE A 202 -1.66 6.38 -9.08
C ILE A 202 -0.92 7.32 -10.02
N LEU A 203 -1.01 7.07 -11.31
CA LEU A 203 -0.52 7.94 -12.37
C LEU A 203 -1.65 8.82 -12.89
N ILE A 204 -1.38 10.11 -12.97
CA ILE A 204 -2.28 11.13 -13.49
C ILE A 204 -1.63 11.69 -14.73
N TYR A 205 -2.38 11.83 -15.82
CA TYR A 205 -1.85 12.28 -17.11
C TYR A 205 -2.81 13.28 -17.76
N SER A 206 -2.29 14.31 -18.42
CA SER A 206 -3.10 15.41 -18.99
C SER A 206 -2.39 16.07 -20.17
N LYS A 207 -3.14 16.80 -21.01
CA LYS A 207 -2.60 17.42 -22.23
C LYS A 207 -1.97 18.80 -21.99
N SER A 208 -2.40 19.50 -20.93
CA SER A 208 -1.87 20.79 -20.51
C SER A 208 -1.76 20.90 -19.00
N GLU A 209 -0.96 21.85 -18.50
CA GLU A 209 -0.82 22.11 -17.06
C GLU A 209 -2.14 22.55 -16.40
N GLU A 210 -2.94 23.36 -17.10
CA GLU A 210 -4.25 23.83 -16.62
C GLU A 210 -5.25 22.68 -16.43
N GLU A 211 -5.25 21.72 -17.35
CA GLU A 211 -6.04 20.50 -17.24
C GLU A 211 -5.49 19.62 -16.13
N HIS A 212 -4.17 19.52 -16.03
CA HIS A 212 -3.49 18.71 -15.03
C HIS A 212 -3.79 19.16 -13.60
N GLU A 213 -3.82 20.46 -13.34
CA GLU A 213 -4.18 20.99 -12.02
C GLU A 213 -5.60 20.54 -11.61
N LYS A 214 -6.56 20.56 -12.54
CA LYS A 214 -7.94 20.11 -12.30
C LYS A 214 -7.99 18.60 -12.03
N HIS A 215 -7.30 17.80 -12.83
CA HIS A 215 -7.22 16.35 -12.65
C HIS A 215 -6.58 15.97 -11.33
N LEU A 216 -5.45 16.60 -10.97
CA LEU A 216 -4.79 16.36 -9.69
C LEU A 216 -5.69 16.73 -8.52
N ARG A 217 -6.40 17.86 -8.59
CA ARG A 217 -7.38 18.27 -7.58
C ARG A 217 -8.48 17.23 -7.40
N ILE A 218 -9.03 16.68 -8.48
CA ILE A 218 -10.05 15.63 -8.44
C ILE A 218 -9.50 14.38 -7.74
N VAL A 219 -8.30 13.95 -8.09
CA VAL A 219 -7.68 12.76 -7.50
C VAL A 219 -7.41 12.97 -6.01
N LEU A 220 -6.83 14.10 -5.60
CA LEU A 220 -6.56 14.39 -4.19
C LEU A 220 -7.85 14.54 -3.38
N GLN A 221 -8.90 15.11 -3.96
CA GLN A 221 -10.21 15.18 -3.33
C GLN A 221 -10.85 13.80 -3.17
N THR A 222 -10.71 12.93 -4.18
CA THR A 222 -11.18 11.53 -4.09
C THR A 222 -10.45 10.78 -2.98
N LEU A 223 -9.12 10.94 -2.87
CA LEU A 223 -8.33 10.35 -1.79
C LEU A 223 -8.76 10.87 -0.41
N ARG A 224 -9.01 12.18 -0.28
CA ARG A 224 -9.52 12.79 0.95
C ARG A 224 -10.87 12.19 1.36
N GLU A 225 -11.82 12.09 0.44
CA GLU A 225 -13.17 11.56 0.67
C GLU A 225 -13.13 10.08 1.09
N GLU A 226 -12.29 9.29 0.41
CA GLU A 226 -12.10 7.88 0.72
C GLU A 226 -11.19 7.63 1.94
N GLN A 227 -10.63 8.69 2.52
CA GLN A 227 -9.63 8.62 3.61
C GLN A 227 -8.45 7.70 3.24
N LEU A 228 -7.95 7.87 2.02
CA LEU A 228 -6.72 7.27 1.53
C LEU A 228 -5.59 8.31 1.58
N TYR A 229 -4.44 7.89 2.07
CA TYR A 229 -3.33 8.77 2.41
C TYR A 229 -2.10 8.44 1.57
N ALA A 230 -1.47 9.48 1.05
CA ALA A 230 -0.28 9.38 0.22
C ALA A 230 0.99 9.72 0.99
N LYS A 231 2.13 9.24 0.49
CA LYS A 231 3.45 9.58 1.02
C LYS A 231 4.07 10.67 0.16
N LEU A 232 3.97 11.92 0.60
CA LEU A 232 4.44 13.09 -0.16
C LEU A 232 5.88 12.98 -0.64
N SER A 233 6.80 12.48 0.22
CA SER A 233 8.22 12.27 -0.11
C SER A 233 8.50 11.26 -1.23
N LYS A 234 7.47 10.58 -1.73
CA LYS A 234 7.56 9.68 -2.89
C LYS A 234 6.62 10.08 -4.03
N CYS A 235 5.82 11.12 -3.85
CA CYS A 235 4.98 11.63 -4.92
C CYS A 235 5.82 12.53 -5.82
N GLU A 236 5.49 12.54 -7.10
CA GLU A 236 6.16 13.35 -8.11
C GLU A 236 5.08 14.11 -8.88
N PHE A 237 5.25 15.41 -9.11
CA PHE A 237 4.21 16.24 -9.70
C PHE A 237 4.74 17.09 -10.86
N TRP A 238 3.87 17.37 -11.85
CA TRP A 238 4.21 18.14 -13.07
C TRP A 238 5.49 17.64 -13.75
N LEU A 239 5.57 16.34 -13.97
CA LEU A 239 6.65 15.73 -14.73
C LEU A 239 6.34 15.77 -16.23
N ASP A 240 7.34 16.14 -17.04
CA ASP A 240 7.29 16.06 -18.51
C ASP A 240 7.63 14.65 -19.02
N GLN A 241 8.24 13.83 -18.15
CA GLN A 241 8.62 12.45 -18.38
C GLN A 241 8.48 11.65 -17.08
N ILE A 242 7.94 10.43 -17.14
CA ILE A 242 7.80 9.59 -15.94
C ILE A 242 8.46 8.23 -16.13
N PRO A 243 9.33 7.80 -15.20
CA PRO A 243 9.65 6.39 -15.03
C PRO A 243 8.43 5.67 -14.43
N PHE A 244 7.59 5.05 -15.25
CA PHE A 244 6.42 4.27 -14.81
C PHE A 244 6.64 2.78 -15.05
N LEU A 245 6.54 1.97 -13.99
CA LEU A 245 6.67 0.50 -14.03
C LEU A 245 7.97 -0.02 -14.69
N GLY A 246 9.06 0.73 -14.58
CA GLY A 246 10.37 0.35 -15.12
C GLY A 246 10.66 0.85 -16.55
N HIS A 247 9.78 1.66 -17.13
CA HIS A 247 9.97 2.30 -18.44
C HIS A 247 9.93 3.82 -18.30
N ILE A 248 10.67 4.55 -19.15
CA ILE A 248 10.62 6.01 -19.22
C ILE A 248 9.59 6.40 -20.28
N ILE A 249 8.53 7.09 -19.87
CA ILE A 249 7.57 7.76 -20.75
C ILE A 249 8.10 9.16 -21.01
N MET A 250 8.24 9.54 -22.28
CA MET A 250 8.57 10.92 -22.67
C MET A 250 7.37 11.57 -23.34
N SER A 251 7.11 12.84 -23.03
CA SER A 251 6.25 13.67 -23.89
C SER A 251 6.93 13.84 -25.26
N PHE A 252 6.14 13.71 -26.33
CA PHE A 252 6.55 14.07 -27.70
C PHE A 252 5.99 15.44 -28.08
#